data_AF-A0A6C1RYH2-F1
#
_entry.id   AF-A0A6C1RYH2-F1
#
_cell.length_a   1.000
_cell.length_b   1.000
_cell.length_c   1.000
_cell.angle_alpha   90.00
_cell.angle_beta   90.00
_cell.angle_gamma   90.00
#
_symmetry.space_group_name_H-M   'P 1'
#
loop_
_entity.id
_entity.type
_entity.pdbx_description
1 polymer ?
#
loop_
_entity_poly.entity_id
_entity_poly.type
_entity_poly.pdbx_seq_one_letter_code
_entity_poly.pdbx_strand_id
1 'polypeptide(L)'
;MLPKTNTTKIKQQHRRGALFSAAWALLAAVLLLLPSCYKGEYGQPGLAFVAFTWIDDEPAYIEIENEFIPPVFYWDWFYRVDPGLYYIYYEGVHRRGGRLNPYAWELEYEVWENPGKKGKHPWQVGPDGPDAYFTIELTPFGPEVFYEEVYPEKSAQLEDETEIIMNNGDVIIIEKQNKNHTLRLTYRKVAPRNDSNQ
;
A
#
# COMPACT_ATOMS: atom_id res chain seq x y z
N MET A 1 -28.56 -24.49 -83.15
CA MET A 1 -27.24 -24.15 -82.56
C MET A 1 -27.47 -23.70 -81.13
N LEU A 2 -27.04 -24.49 -80.14
CA LEU A 2 -27.19 -24.17 -78.72
C LEU A 2 -25.88 -23.53 -78.19
N PRO A 3 -25.94 -22.44 -77.42
CA PRO A 3 -24.75 -21.77 -76.92
C PRO A 3 -24.13 -22.57 -75.76
N LYS A 4 -22.82 -22.84 -75.84
CA LYS A 4 -22.03 -23.40 -74.74
C LYS A 4 -21.79 -22.31 -73.69
N THR A 5 -22.37 -22.47 -72.51
CA THR A 5 -22.16 -21.58 -71.36
C THR A 5 -20.82 -21.87 -70.67
N ASN A 6 -19.99 -20.84 -70.54
CA ASN A 6 -18.67 -20.81 -69.90
C ASN A 6 -18.73 -21.07 -68.39
N THR A 7 -18.62 -22.33 -67.97
CA THR A 7 -18.60 -22.78 -66.57
C THR A 7 -17.27 -22.58 -65.85
N THR A 8 -16.21 -22.16 -66.55
CA THR A 8 -14.84 -22.10 -66.00
C THR A 8 -14.57 -20.90 -65.10
N LYS A 9 -15.25 -19.76 -65.29
CA LYS A 9 -14.99 -18.55 -64.48
C LYS A 9 -15.51 -18.64 -63.03
N ILE A 10 -16.56 -19.43 -62.78
CA ILE A 10 -17.21 -19.48 -61.45
C ILE A 10 -16.36 -20.24 -60.43
N LYS A 11 -15.60 -21.26 -60.85
CA LYS A 11 -14.73 -22.04 -59.94
C LYS A 11 -13.53 -21.26 -59.41
N GLN A 12 -13.04 -20.25 -60.14
CA GLN A 12 -11.85 -19.49 -59.76
C GLN A 12 -12.15 -18.40 -58.72
N GLN A 13 -13.39 -17.89 -58.70
CA GLN A 13 -13.83 -16.86 -57.77
C GLN A 13 -14.11 -17.41 -56.36
N HIS A 14 -14.64 -18.63 -56.25
CA HIS A 14 -14.83 -19.30 -54.95
C HIS A 14 -13.52 -19.69 -54.25
N ARG A 15 -12.45 -20.03 -54.99
CA ARG A 15 -11.15 -20.38 -54.39
C ARG A 15 -10.45 -19.17 -53.75
N ARG A 16 -10.64 -17.97 -54.29
CA ARG A 16 -10.07 -16.74 -53.72
C ARG A 16 -10.75 -16.35 -52.40
N GLY A 17 -12.09 -16.47 -52.33
CA GLY A 17 -12.82 -16.20 -51.09
C GLY A 17 -12.42 -17.12 -49.93
N ALA A 18 -12.25 -18.41 -50.19
CA ALA A 18 -11.89 -19.40 -49.17
C ALA A 18 -10.46 -19.23 -48.61
N LEU A 19 -9.51 -18.77 -49.44
CA LEU A 19 -8.14 -18.51 -49.00
C LEU A 19 -8.04 -17.27 -48.12
N PHE A 20 -8.84 -16.23 -48.40
CA PHE A 20 -8.90 -15.03 -47.56
C PHE A 20 -9.49 -15.34 -46.18
N SER A 21 -10.59 -16.09 -46.09
CA SER A 21 -11.19 -16.44 -44.79
C SER A 21 -10.32 -17.39 -43.97
N ALA A 22 -9.58 -18.31 -44.60
CA ALA A 22 -8.62 -19.15 -43.90
C ALA A 22 -7.45 -18.34 -43.30
N ALA A 23 -6.95 -17.32 -44.01
CA ALA A 23 -5.88 -16.46 -43.51
C ALA A 23 -6.32 -15.63 -42.29
N TRP A 24 -7.54 -15.10 -42.30
CA TRP A 24 -8.10 -14.36 -41.17
C TRP A 24 -8.34 -15.25 -39.94
N ALA A 25 -8.82 -16.48 -40.14
CA ALA A 25 -8.97 -17.44 -39.04
C ALA A 25 -7.62 -17.82 -38.41
N LEU A 26 -6.58 -17.96 -39.23
CA LEU A 26 -5.22 -18.24 -38.77
C LEU A 26 -4.62 -17.06 -37.99
N LEU A 27 -4.84 -15.82 -38.44
CA LEU A 27 -4.41 -14.62 -37.75
C LEU A 27 -5.11 -14.45 -36.39
N ALA A 28 -6.43 -14.70 -36.33
CA ALA A 28 -7.20 -14.66 -35.10
C ALA A 28 -6.74 -15.76 -34.11
N ALA A 29 -6.45 -16.96 -34.60
CA ALA A 29 -5.90 -18.04 -33.77
C ALA A 29 -4.50 -17.69 -33.23
N VAL A 30 -3.64 -17.05 -34.02
CA VAL A 30 -2.32 -16.58 -33.56
C VAL A 30 -2.44 -15.47 -32.51
N LEU A 31 -3.38 -14.54 -32.68
CA LEU A 31 -3.66 -13.48 -31.69
C LEU A 31 -4.19 -14.04 -30.37
N LEU A 32 -5.01 -15.11 -30.41
CA LEU A 32 -5.48 -15.81 -29.21
C LEU A 32 -4.38 -16.64 -28.52
N LEU A 33 -3.30 -16.96 -29.23
CA LEU A 33 -2.15 -17.71 -28.72
C LEU A 33 -1.00 -16.81 -28.25
N LEU A 34 -1.10 -15.48 -28.38
CA LEU A 34 -0.14 -14.57 -27.74
C LEU A 34 -0.41 -14.58 -26.23
N PRO A 35 0.47 -15.14 -25.39
CA PRO A 35 0.28 -15.09 -23.95
C PRO A 35 0.51 -13.65 -23.48
N SER A 36 -0.54 -12.84 -23.39
CA SER A 36 -0.48 -11.51 -22.77
C SER A 36 -0.50 -11.64 -21.24
N CYS A 37 0.50 -12.33 -20.69
CA CYS A 37 0.69 -12.37 -19.25
C CYS A 37 2.19 -12.28 -18.97
N TYR A 38 2.78 -11.13 -19.34
CA TYR A 38 4.04 -10.73 -18.76
C TYR A 38 3.78 -10.38 -17.30
N LYS A 39 3.84 -11.39 -16.43
CA LYS A 39 3.99 -11.16 -15.00
C LYS A 39 5.45 -10.76 -14.83
N GLY A 40 5.69 -9.54 -14.34
CA GLY A 40 7.05 -8.98 -14.22
C GLY A 40 8.01 -9.88 -13.44
N GLU A 41 9.30 -9.51 -13.43
CA GLU A 41 10.34 -10.32 -12.77
C GLU A 41 10.23 -10.34 -11.23
N TYR A 42 9.42 -9.46 -10.63
CA TYR A 42 9.29 -9.29 -9.18
C TYR A 42 7.97 -9.84 -8.65
N GLY A 43 8.01 -10.44 -7.47
CA GLY A 43 6.80 -10.74 -6.70
C GLY A 43 6.01 -9.47 -6.36
N GLN A 44 4.72 -9.64 -6.08
CA GLN A 44 3.89 -8.54 -5.60
C GLN A 44 4.37 -8.09 -4.20
N PRO A 45 4.21 -6.81 -3.84
CA PRO A 45 4.38 -6.39 -2.46
C PRO A 45 3.37 -7.09 -1.55
N GLY A 46 3.72 -7.25 -0.28
CA GLY A 46 2.78 -7.73 0.75
C GLY A 46 1.72 -6.66 1.06
N LEU A 47 0.83 -6.93 2.00
CA LEU A 47 -0.11 -5.92 2.50
C LEU A 47 0.49 -5.13 3.66
N ALA A 48 0.11 -3.86 3.80
CA ALA A 48 0.45 -3.04 4.96
C ALA A 48 -0.72 -2.96 5.95
N PHE A 49 -0.40 -3.01 7.23
CA PHE A 49 -1.34 -2.88 8.33
C PHE A 49 -0.81 -1.85 9.34
N VAL A 50 -1.69 -1.00 9.84
CA VAL A 50 -1.38 0.01 10.86
C VAL A 50 -2.30 -0.20 12.07
N ALA A 51 -1.71 -0.16 13.26
CA ALA A 51 -2.40 -0.08 14.54
C ALA A 51 -2.03 1.21 15.26
N PHE A 52 -2.92 1.68 16.12
CA PHE A 52 -2.64 2.79 17.04
C PHE A 52 -2.65 2.28 18.47
N THR A 53 -1.77 2.82 19.29
CA THR A 53 -1.67 2.48 20.71
C THR A 53 -1.27 3.71 21.54
N TRP A 54 -1.28 3.57 22.86
CA TRP A 54 -0.86 4.57 23.84
C TRP A 54 -0.35 3.87 25.11
N ILE A 55 0.56 4.50 25.84
CA ILE A 55 1.16 3.90 27.05
C ILE A 55 0.84 4.66 28.35
N ASP A 56 1.01 5.98 28.34
CA ASP A 56 0.91 6.80 29.55
C ASP A 56 -0.53 7.24 29.81
N ASP A 57 -1.09 7.97 28.85
CA ASP A 57 -2.42 8.56 28.93
C ASP A 57 -3.08 8.45 27.55
N GLU A 58 -4.27 7.85 27.51
CA GLU A 58 -5.10 7.78 26.30
C GLU A 58 -5.39 9.21 25.80
N PRO A 59 -5.20 9.50 24.49
CA PRO A 59 -5.60 10.78 23.91
C PRO A 59 -7.08 11.07 24.19
N ALA A 60 -7.39 12.28 24.66
CA ALA A 60 -8.75 12.70 24.92
C ALA A 60 -9.55 12.92 23.62
N TYR A 61 -8.84 13.24 22.53
CA TYR A 61 -9.38 13.35 21.19
C TYR A 61 -8.36 12.87 20.17
N ILE A 62 -8.87 12.20 19.14
CA ILE A 62 -8.11 11.77 17.99
C ILE A 62 -8.97 11.92 16.74
N GLU A 63 -8.36 12.40 15.68
CA GLU A 63 -8.95 12.54 14.36
C GLU A 63 -7.98 11.93 13.36
N ILE A 64 -8.46 10.94 12.61
CA ILE A 64 -7.68 10.18 11.65
C ILE A 64 -8.30 10.39 10.27
N GLU A 65 -7.58 11.07 9.39
CA GLU A 65 -7.94 11.22 7.98
C GLU A 65 -7.38 10.04 7.18
N ASN A 66 -7.96 8.87 7.43
CA ASN A 66 -7.68 7.64 6.68
C ASN A 66 -8.98 6.84 6.49
N GLU A 67 -9.42 6.68 5.24
CA GLU A 67 -10.65 5.96 4.90
C GLU A 67 -10.67 4.47 5.27
N PHE A 68 -9.48 3.87 5.46
CA PHE A 68 -9.33 2.48 5.87
C PHE A 68 -9.50 2.27 7.38
N ILE A 69 -9.42 3.34 8.17
CA ILE A 69 -9.59 3.30 9.62
C ILE A 69 -10.97 3.86 9.95
N PRO A 70 -11.85 3.07 10.59
CA PRO A 70 -13.18 3.54 10.93
C PRO A 70 -13.12 4.68 11.95
N PRO A 71 -14.08 5.63 11.93
CA PRO A 71 -14.14 6.71 12.92
C PRO A 71 -14.21 6.22 14.37
N VAL A 72 -14.72 5.00 14.59
CA VAL A 72 -14.65 4.28 15.85
C VAL A 72 -13.79 3.04 15.61
N PHE A 73 -12.55 3.09 16.10
CA PHE A 73 -11.57 2.02 15.96
C PHE A 73 -11.23 1.43 17.34
N TYR A 74 -10.51 0.30 17.34
CA TYR A 74 -10.01 -0.34 18.54
C TYR A 74 -8.50 -0.11 18.65
N TRP A 75 -8.04 0.33 19.82
CA TRP A 75 -6.62 0.37 20.16
C TRP A 75 -5.98 -1.03 19.99
N ASP A 76 -4.72 -1.05 19.58
CA ASP A 76 -3.92 -2.27 19.33
C ASP A 76 -4.49 -3.19 18.23
N TRP A 77 -5.47 -2.71 17.46
CA TRP A 77 -6.03 -3.45 16.33
C TRP A 77 -5.41 -3.01 15.01
N PHE A 78 -5.00 -3.99 14.21
CA PHE A 78 -4.42 -3.74 12.89
C PHE A 78 -5.49 -3.53 11.82
N TYR A 79 -5.45 -2.37 11.19
CA TYR A 79 -6.25 -2.02 10.02
C TYR A 79 -5.39 -2.12 8.78
N ARG A 80 -5.88 -2.80 7.74
CA ARG A 80 -5.21 -2.81 6.44
C ARG A 80 -5.23 -1.40 5.88
N VAL A 81 -4.09 -0.91 5.42
CA VAL A 81 -3.98 0.39 4.72
C VAL A 81 -3.35 0.15 3.35
N ASP A 82 -3.81 0.89 2.35
CA ASP A 82 -3.13 0.93 1.06
C ASP A 82 -1.99 1.98 1.11
N PRO A 83 -1.09 2.00 0.12
CA PRO A 83 -0.04 3.02 0.05
C PRO A 83 -0.62 4.43 -0.12
N GLY A 84 -0.10 5.38 0.65
CA GLY A 84 -0.60 6.74 0.64
C GLY A 84 -0.06 7.57 1.81
N LEU A 85 -0.39 8.87 1.77
CA LEU A 85 -0.14 9.84 2.83
C LEU A 85 -1.44 10.08 3.59
N TYR A 86 -1.38 9.95 4.91
CA TYR A 86 -2.53 10.07 5.80
C TYR A 86 -2.23 11.05 6.93
N TYR A 87 -3.27 11.72 7.42
CA TYR A 87 -3.15 12.74 8.46
C TYR A 87 -3.80 12.27 9.75
N ILE A 88 -3.20 12.61 10.88
CA ILE A 88 -3.79 12.40 12.20
C ILE A 88 -3.54 13.65 13.03
N TYR A 89 -4.56 14.00 13.79
CA TYR A 89 -4.46 14.93 14.91
C TYR A 89 -4.82 14.19 16.18
N TYR A 90 -4.07 14.39 17.25
CA TYR A 90 -4.48 13.92 18.58
C TYR A 90 -4.10 14.91 19.67
N GLU A 91 -4.91 14.96 20.72
CA GLU A 91 -4.70 15.81 21.89
C GLU A 91 -5.13 15.14 23.18
N GLY A 92 -4.58 15.60 24.30
CA GLY A 92 -4.87 15.07 25.61
C GLY A 92 -4.24 15.88 26.72
N VAL A 93 -4.30 15.33 27.93
CA VAL A 93 -3.75 15.95 29.14
C VAL A 93 -2.93 14.93 29.90
N HIS A 94 -1.64 15.22 30.07
CA HIS A 94 -0.72 14.37 30.81
C HIS A 94 -0.42 14.94 32.20
N ARG A 95 -0.48 14.09 33.23
CA ARG A 95 -0.20 14.49 34.61
C ARG A 95 1.28 14.31 34.94
N ARG A 96 2.02 15.42 35.02
CA ARG A 96 3.44 15.43 35.42
C ARG A 96 3.65 16.27 36.68
N GLY A 97 4.14 15.66 37.75
CA GLY A 97 4.46 16.36 39.00
C GLY A 97 3.25 17.04 39.66
N GLY A 98 2.04 16.45 39.52
CA GLY A 98 0.79 17.00 40.06
C GLY A 98 0.17 18.15 39.27
N ARG A 99 0.77 18.54 38.13
CA ARG A 99 0.20 19.50 37.18
C ARG A 99 -0.37 18.76 35.97
N LEU A 100 -1.49 19.27 35.47
CA LEU A 100 -2.08 18.87 34.20
C LEU A 100 -1.38 19.66 33.09
N ASN A 101 -0.76 18.95 32.15
CA ASN A 101 -0.09 19.56 31.01
C ASN A 101 -0.81 19.11 29.75
N PRO A 102 -1.51 20.01 29.05
CA PRO A 102 -2.14 19.65 27.80
C PRO A 102 -1.08 19.43 26.71
N TYR A 103 -1.37 18.55 25.78
CA TYR A 103 -0.56 18.29 24.59
C TYR A 103 -1.47 18.12 23.38
N ALA A 104 -0.94 18.47 22.20
CA ALA A 104 -1.57 18.22 20.92
C ALA A 104 -0.49 18.05 19.86
N TRP A 105 -0.75 17.15 18.92
CA TRP A 105 0.17 16.77 17.87
C TRP A 105 -0.58 16.66 16.54
N GLU A 106 0.04 17.20 15.50
CA GLU A 106 -0.31 16.90 14.12
C GLU A 106 0.76 15.98 13.56
N LEU A 107 0.33 14.94 12.86
CA LEU A 107 1.22 14.01 12.22
C LEU A 107 0.70 13.55 10.87
N GLU A 108 1.66 13.33 9.99
CA GLU A 108 1.49 12.74 8.68
C GLU A 108 2.22 11.40 8.72
N TYR A 109 1.53 10.32 8.35
CA TYR A 109 2.21 9.06 8.10
C TYR A 109 2.02 8.63 6.66
N GLU A 110 3.11 8.23 6.04
CA GLU A 110 3.16 7.78 4.67
C GLU A 110 3.60 6.33 4.62
N VAL A 111 2.84 5.52 3.89
CA VAL A 111 3.14 4.11 3.65
C VAL A 111 3.41 3.93 2.17
N TRP A 112 4.53 3.30 1.82
CA TRP A 112 4.79 2.89 0.44
C TRP A 112 5.28 1.45 0.34
N GLU A 113 4.96 0.85 -0.81
CA GLU A 113 5.33 -0.52 -1.16
C GLU A 113 6.76 -0.58 -1.68
N ASN A 114 7.52 -1.55 -1.19
CA ASN A 114 8.75 -2.01 -1.82
C ASN A 114 8.43 -3.33 -2.54
N PRO A 115 8.83 -3.49 -3.81
CA PRO A 115 8.48 -4.68 -4.59
C PRO A 115 9.02 -5.96 -3.93
N GLY A 116 8.30 -7.08 -4.13
CA GLY A 116 8.70 -8.40 -3.66
C GLY A 116 10.03 -8.85 -4.28
N LYS A 117 10.50 -10.05 -3.93
CA LYS A 117 11.83 -10.47 -4.38
C LYS A 117 11.86 -10.67 -5.90
N LYS A 118 13.03 -10.40 -6.49
CA LYS A 118 13.28 -10.73 -7.89
C LYS A 118 13.29 -12.25 -8.09
N GLY A 119 12.69 -12.71 -9.17
CA GLY A 119 12.78 -14.09 -9.61
C GLY A 119 14.20 -14.49 -9.99
N LYS A 120 14.50 -15.78 -9.83
CA LYS A 120 15.83 -16.33 -10.12
C LYS A 120 16.18 -16.31 -11.61
N HIS A 121 15.16 -16.24 -12.47
CA HIS A 121 15.29 -16.23 -13.92
C HIS A 121 14.34 -15.19 -14.55
N PRO A 122 14.67 -14.62 -15.73
CA PRO A 122 13.86 -13.55 -16.38
C PRO A 122 12.40 -13.92 -16.70
N TRP A 123 12.07 -15.21 -16.72
CA TRP A 123 10.72 -15.73 -16.99
C TRP A 123 10.03 -16.29 -15.75
N GLN A 124 10.62 -16.10 -14.57
CA GLN A 124 10.03 -16.51 -13.29
C GLN A 124 9.74 -15.27 -12.47
N VAL A 125 8.50 -15.14 -11.99
CA VAL A 125 8.14 -14.16 -10.98
C VAL A 125 8.79 -14.60 -9.67
N GLY A 126 9.45 -13.69 -8.96
CA GLY A 126 9.94 -13.99 -7.61
C GLY A 126 8.79 -14.10 -6.59
N PRO A 127 9.09 -14.55 -5.36
CA PRO A 127 8.07 -14.66 -4.33
C PRO A 127 7.58 -13.27 -3.91
N ASP A 128 6.28 -13.20 -3.60
CA ASP A 128 5.64 -12.01 -3.05
C ASP A 128 6.29 -11.61 -1.72
N GLY A 129 6.26 -10.31 -1.42
CA GLY A 129 6.73 -9.77 -0.14
C GLY A 129 5.80 -10.19 1.01
N PRO A 130 6.31 -10.47 2.22
CA PRO A 130 5.45 -10.62 3.39
C PRO A 130 4.75 -9.30 3.75
N ASP A 131 3.63 -9.44 4.43
CA ASP A 131 2.87 -8.33 5.01
C ASP A 131 3.71 -7.54 6.03
N ALA A 132 3.44 -6.25 6.15
CA ALA A 132 4.05 -5.37 7.13
C ALA A 132 3.00 -4.90 8.16
N TYR A 133 3.41 -4.85 9.42
CA TYR A 133 2.59 -4.46 10.55
C TYR A 133 3.30 -3.33 11.28
N PHE A 134 2.69 -2.15 11.31
CA PHE A 134 3.21 -0.96 11.94
C PHE A 134 2.31 -0.55 13.11
N THR A 135 2.92 -0.18 14.23
CA THR A 135 2.22 0.35 15.39
C THR A 135 2.65 1.80 15.58
N ILE A 136 1.69 2.73 15.56
CA ILE A 136 1.93 4.14 15.87
C ILE A 136 1.47 4.36 17.31
N GLU A 137 2.43 4.55 18.22
CA GLU A 137 2.17 4.88 19.61
C GLU A 137 2.01 6.39 19.77
N LEU A 138 0.89 6.80 20.37
CA LEU A 138 0.53 8.20 20.57
C LEU A 138 0.84 8.60 22.01
N THR A 139 1.95 9.33 22.22
CA THR A 139 2.39 9.73 23.56
C THR A 139 2.26 11.24 23.81
N PRO A 140 2.18 11.68 25.07
CA PRO A 140 2.24 13.10 25.40
C PRO A 140 3.53 13.81 24.93
N PHE A 141 4.60 13.05 24.67
CA PHE A 141 5.93 13.57 24.32
C PHE A 141 6.18 13.59 22.80
N GLY A 142 5.30 12.97 22.03
CA GLY A 142 5.39 12.83 20.58
C GLY A 142 5.04 11.42 20.15
N PRO A 143 4.53 11.22 18.92
CA PRO A 143 4.26 9.89 18.42
C PRO A 143 5.56 9.11 18.16
N GLU A 144 5.51 7.81 18.40
CA GLU A 144 6.57 6.86 18.09
C GLU A 144 6.05 5.77 17.15
N VAL A 145 6.95 5.17 16.37
CA VAL A 145 6.60 4.05 15.49
C VAL A 145 7.32 2.82 16.00
N PHE A 146 6.59 1.75 16.19
CA PHE A 146 7.12 0.44 16.52
C PHE A 146 6.74 -0.56 15.44
N TYR A 147 7.62 -1.53 15.25
CA TYR A 147 7.21 -2.80 14.67
C TYR A 147 6.73 -3.66 15.81
N GLU A 148 5.52 -4.19 15.71
CA GLU A 148 5.09 -5.15 16.71
C GLU A 148 5.74 -6.50 16.43
N GLU A 149 6.78 -6.82 17.20
CA GLU A 149 7.33 -8.18 17.35
C GLU A 149 6.29 -9.14 17.96
N VAL A 150 5.14 -8.64 18.44
CA VAL A 150 4.07 -9.41 19.10
C VAL A 150 3.39 -10.43 18.17
N TYR A 151 3.59 -10.32 16.85
CA TYR A 151 3.28 -11.37 15.88
C TYR A 151 4.53 -11.98 15.22
N PRO A 152 5.48 -12.56 16.00
CA PRO A 152 6.75 -13.06 15.46
C PRO A 152 6.54 -14.26 14.53
N GLU A 153 5.36 -14.89 14.61
CA GLU A 153 4.95 -15.99 13.72
C GLU A 153 4.56 -15.53 12.31
N LYS A 154 4.27 -14.23 12.12
CA LYS A 154 3.90 -13.63 10.82
C LYS A 154 5.02 -12.77 10.22
N SER A 155 5.88 -12.18 11.04
CA SER A 155 7.00 -11.34 10.60
C SER A 155 8.30 -12.16 10.54
N ALA A 156 8.47 -12.94 9.47
CA ALA A 156 9.72 -13.66 9.26
C ALA A 156 10.90 -12.69 9.06
N GLN A 157 11.71 -12.51 10.11
CA GLN A 157 13.05 -11.92 10.12
C GLN A 157 13.14 -10.53 9.45
N LEU A 158 12.74 -9.53 10.21
CA LEU A 158 13.00 -8.13 9.91
C LEU A 158 14.37 -7.75 10.49
N GLU A 159 15.27 -7.28 9.64
CA GLU A 159 16.43 -6.52 10.10
C GLU A 159 15.91 -5.09 10.23
N ASP A 160 15.67 -4.66 11.46
CA ASP A 160 15.07 -3.37 11.75
C ASP A 160 16.09 -2.26 11.57
N GLU A 161 15.89 -1.42 10.55
CA GLU A 161 16.61 -0.15 10.42
C GLU A 161 15.61 0.98 10.74
N THR A 162 15.79 1.57 11.92
CA THR A 162 15.12 2.83 12.29
C THR A 162 16.09 3.96 12.03
N GLU A 163 15.74 4.88 11.13
CA GLU A 163 16.54 6.06 10.84
C GLU A 163 15.76 7.32 11.25
N ILE A 164 16.34 8.10 12.18
CA ILE A 164 15.87 9.47 12.43
C ILE A 164 16.49 10.35 11.36
N ILE A 165 15.68 10.73 10.37
CA ILE A 165 16.16 11.45 9.19
C ILE A 165 16.40 12.93 9.50
N MET A 166 15.53 13.54 10.33
CA MET A 166 15.61 14.98 10.58
C MET A 166 14.89 15.38 11.88
N ASN A 167 15.54 16.26 12.66
CA ASN A 167 14.92 17.00 13.75
C ASN A 167 15.28 18.48 13.59
N ASN A 168 14.33 19.28 13.12
CA ASN A 168 14.51 20.72 12.90
C ASN A 168 13.87 21.57 14.01
N GLY A 169 13.69 21.00 15.21
CA GLY A 169 13.07 21.67 16.37
C GLY A 169 11.54 21.73 16.34
N ASP A 170 10.96 22.07 15.19
CA ASP A 170 9.50 22.18 15.02
C ASP A 170 8.87 20.95 14.37
N VAL A 171 9.64 20.23 13.55
CA VAL A 171 9.20 19.04 12.80
C VAL A 171 10.21 17.93 13.02
N ILE A 172 9.69 16.74 13.32
CA ILE A 172 10.47 15.52 13.50
C ILE A 172 10.00 14.50 12.46
N ILE A 173 10.98 13.86 11.79
CA ILE A 173 10.73 12.80 10.81
C ILE A 173 11.37 11.50 11.30
N ILE A 174 10.55 10.48 11.46
CA ILE A 174 10.95 9.10 11.77
C ILE A 174 10.67 8.27 10.54
N GLU A 175 11.66 7.53 10.05
CA GLU A 175 11.47 6.54 9.00
C GLU A 175 11.76 5.15 9.55
N LYS A 176 10.82 4.24 9.30
CA LYS A 176 10.94 2.83 9.63
C LYS A 176 10.82 2.03 8.36
N GLN A 177 11.89 1.33 8.02
CA GLN A 177 11.93 0.48 6.85
C GLN A 177 11.89 -0.99 7.24
N ASN A 178 11.10 -1.75 6.48
CA ASN A 178 11.10 -3.19 6.40
C ASN A 178 11.47 -3.56 4.95
N LYS A 179 11.92 -4.78 4.72
CA LYS A 179 12.21 -5.35 3.40
C LYS A 179 11.15 -5.04 2.32
N ASN A 180 9.86 -4.95 2.68
CA ASN A 180 8.78 -4.78 1.69
C ASN A 180 7.91 -3.54 1.86
N HIS A 181 8.03 -2.81 2.97
CA HIS A 181 7.29 -1.56 3.17
C HIS A 181 8.14 -0.59 3.96
N THR A 182 7.89 0.67 3.75
CA THR A 182 8.44 1.73 4.60
C THR A 182 7.29 2.57 5.12
N LEU A 183 7.38 2.94 6.39
CA LEU A 183 6.51 3.92 7.00
C LEU A 183 7.36 5.13 7.40
N ARG A 184 6.97 6.30 6.90
CA ARG A 184 7.53 7.58 7.32
C ARG A 184 6.50 8.33 8.14
N LEU A 185 6.90 8.75 9.33
CA LEU A 185 6.09 9.55 10.23
C LEU A 185 6.72 10.94 10.35
N THR A 186 5.99 11.97 9.94
CA THR A 186 6.36 13.37 10.10
C THR A 186 5.41 14.00 11.11
N TYR A 187 5.91 14.62 12.17
CA TYR A 187 5.04 15.20 13.19
C TYR A 187 5.56 16.51 13.77
N ARG A 188 4.64 17.29 14.31
CA ARG A 188 4.92 18.55 15.01
C ARG A 188 3.99 18.77 16.18
N LYS A 189 4.50 19.50 17.17
CA LYS A 189 3.70 19.91 18.33
C LYS A 189 2.81 21.09 17.95
N VAL A 190 1.55 21.05 18.35
CA VAL A 190 0.59 22.15 18.12
C VAL A 190 -0.12 22.54 19.41
N ALA A 191 -0.90 23.62 19.35
CA ALA A 191 -1.79 23.98 20.44
C ALA A 191 -3.02 23.05 20.44
N PRO A 192 -3.53 22.66 21.63
CA PRO A 192 -4.82 21.99 21.74
C PRO A 192 -5.94 22.80 21.10
N ARG A 193 -7.00 22.13 20.67
CA ARG A 193 -8.18 22.76 20.10
C ARG A 193 -8.83 23.65 21.17
N ASN A 194 -9.28 24.84 20.76
CA ASN A 194 -10.07 25.69 21.65
C ASN A 194 -11.51 25.17 21.68
N ASP A 195 -11.92 24.60 22.81
CA ASP A 195 -13.28 24.10 23.05
C ASP A 195 -14.36 25.21 23.07
N SER A 196 -13.98 26.48 22.92
CA SER A 196 -14.89 27.64 23.03
C SER A 196 -15.93 27.76 21.91
N ASN A 197 -15.94 26.86 20.91
CA ASN A 197 -16.82 26.90 19.75
C ASN A 197 -17.65 25.60 19.56
N GLN A 198 -17.78 24.75 20.57
CA GLN A 198 -18.72 23.61 20.57
C GLN A 198 -19.98 23.92 21.39
#